data_AF-A0A2H6G2A0-F1
#
_entry.id   AF-A0A2H6G2A0-F1
#
_cell.length_a   1.000
_cell.length_b   1.000
_cell.length_c   1.000
_cell.angle_alpha   90.00
_cell.angle_beta   90.00
_cell.angle_gamma   90.00
#
_symmetry.space_group_name_H-M   'P 1'
#
loop_
_entity.id
_entity.type
_entity.pdbx_description
1 polymer ?
#
loop_
_entity_poly.entity_id
_entity_poly.type
_entity_poly.pdbx_seq_one_letter_code
_entity_poly.pdbx_strand_id
1 'polypeptide(L)'
;MADEAPFKVRISGICMIPLINDGAVIQVSRQRIYLPGDILIKRAHNNRLIAHRLIGCYPRKGGLHYVTRADIAENADSAISASQVIGKLIRRKII
;
A
#
# COMPACT_ATOMS: atom_id res chain seq x y z
N MET A 1 -19.00 1.03 13.14
CA MET A 1 -17.64 1.38 12.69
C MET A 1 -17.17 0.27 11.77
N ALA A 2 -17.21 0.45 10.45
CA ALA A 2 -16.90 -0.62 9.51
C ALA A 2 -15.44 -0.51 9.06
N ASP A 3 -14.54 -1.19 9.79
CA ASP A 3 -13.31 -1.70 9.18
C ASP A 3 -13.74 -2.91 8.34
N GLU A 4 -13.58 -2.84 7.03
CA GLU A 4 -13.95 -3.94 6.14
C GLU A 4 -13.07 -5.15 6.50
N ALA A 5 -13.67 -6.34 6.59
CA ALA A 5 -12.96 -7.54 7.04
C ALA A 5 -11.68 -7.74 6.22
N PRO A 6 -10.54 -8.03 6.86
CA PRO A 6 -9.28 -8.11 6.13
C PRO A 6 -9.30 -9.22 5.11
N PHE A 7 -8.86 -8.90 3.89
CA PHE A 7 -8.82 -9.83 2.77
C PHE A 7 -7.38 -10.13 2.37
N LYS A 8 -7.20 -11.25 1.66
CA LYS A 8 -5.89 -11.69 1.19
C LYS A 8 -5.68 -11.19 -0.23
N VAL A 9 -4.52 -10.60 -0.49
CA VAL A 9 -4.07 -10.28 -1.86
C VAL A 9 -2.73 -10.93 -2.14
N ARG A 10 -2.56 -11.38 -3.37
CA ARG A 10 -1.26 -11.81 -3.88
C ARG A 10 -0.56 -10.60 -4.46
N ILE A 11 0.63 -10.31 -3.95
CA ILE A 11 1.49 -9.27 -4.51
C ILE A 11 2.39 -9.88 -5.57
N SER A 12 2.63 -9.12 -6.63
CA SER A 12 3.59 -9.47 -7.68
C SER A 12 4.63 -8.37 -7.78
N GLY A 13 5.90 -8.77 -7.88
CA GLY A 13 7.05 -7.89 -7.94
C GLY A 13 7.97 -8.01 -6.73
N ILE A 14 9.20 -7.55 -6.94
CA ILE A 14 10.30 -7.59 -5.96
C ILE A 14 10.49 -6.26 -5.21
N CYS A 15 9.60 -5.29 -5.42
CA CYS A 15 9.76 -3.90 -4.97
C CYS A 15 9.82 -3.72 -3.44
N MET A 16 9.45 -4.75 -2.68
CA MET A 16 9.41 -4.72 -1.21
C MET A 16 10.31 -5.78 -0.58
N ILE A 17 11.28 -6.36 -1.32
CA ILE A 17 12.29 -7.25 -0.73
C ILE A 17 13.16 -6.46 0.26
N PRO A 18 13.51 -7.02 1.43
CA PRO A 18 13.23 -8.40 1.90
C PRO A 18 11.91 -8.58 2.66
N LEU A 19 11.10 -7.53 2.82
CA LEU A 19 9.90 -7.58 3.66
C LEU A 19 8.73 -8.35 3.04
N ILE A 20 8.57 -8.28 1.71
CA ILE A 20 7.55 -8.99 0.95
C ILE A 20 8.21 -9.62 -0.26
N ASN A 21 8.18 -10.95 -0.33
CA ASN A 21 8.68 -11.70 -1.48
C ASN A 21 7.69 -11.66 -2.65
N ASP A 22 8.20 -11.85 -3.87
CA ASP A 22 7.34 -12.04 -5.03
C ASP A 22 6.39 -13.22 -4.82
N GLY A 23 5.13 -13.05 -5.21
CA GLY A 23 4.08 -14.07 -5.02
C GLY A 23 3.57 -14.21 -3.59
N ALA A 24 4.05 -13.41 -2.63
CA ALA A 24 3.58 -13.46 -1.26
C ALA A 24 2.07 -13.13 -1.16
N VAL A 25 1.36 -13.91 -0.35
CA VAL A 25 -0.03 -13.66 0.01
C VAL A 25 -0.05 -12.89 1.32
N ILE A 26 -0.53 -11.65 1.27
CA ILE A 26 -0.57 -10.76 2.41
C ILE A 26 -2.01 -10.46 2.83
N GLN A 27 -2.23 -10.16 4.10
CA GLN A 27 -3.51 -9.64 4.56
C GLN A 27 -3.52 -8.13 4.44
N VAL A 28 -4.63 -7.61 3.93
CA VAL A 28 -4.88 -6.20 3.71
C VAL A 28 -6.17 -5.82 4.41
N SER A 29 -6.15 -4.68 5.10
CA SER A 29 -7.36 -4.04 5.60
C SER A 29 -7.48 -2.64 5.00
N ARG A 30 -8.71 -2.26 4.67
CA ARG A 30 -9.03 -0.93 4.18
C ARG A 30 -9.21 -0.01 5.37
N GLN A 31 -8.43 1.06 5.43
CA GLN A 31 -8.46 2.04 6.52
C GLN A 31 -9.00 3.39 6.03
N ARG A 32 -9.59 4.16 6.95
CA ARG A 32 -9.98 5.55 6.69
C ARG A 32 -8.79 6.50 6.67
N ILE A 33 -7.77 6.19 7.47
CA ILE A 33 -6.56 6.99 7.66
C ILE A 33 -5.36 6.07 7.51
N TYR A 34 -4.35 6.52 6.78
CA TYR A 34 -3.07 5.85 6.62
C TYR A 34 -1.96 6.75 7.15
N LEU A 35 -0.97 6.15 7.80
CA LEU A 35 0.12 6.88 8.45
C LEU A 35 1.46 6.61 7.76
N PRO A 36 2.37 7.60 7.69
CA PRO A 36 3.73 7.38 7.22
C PRO A 36 4.36 6.12 7.85
N GLY A 37 4.98 5.28 7.03
CA GLY A 37 5.50 3.98 7.41
C GLY A 37 4.57 2.79 7.12
N ASP A 38 3.26 3.02 6.99
CA ASP A 38 2.31 1.98 6.54
C ASP A 38 2.70 1.47 5.14
N ILE A 39 2.47 0.18 4.88
CA ILE A 39 2.67 -0.38 3.54
C ILE A 39 1.33 -0.43 2.84
N LEU A 40 1.17 0.41 1.82
CA LEU A 40 -0.08 0.56 1.09
C LEU A 40 -0.10 -0.32 -0.13
N ILE A 41 -1.24 -0.95 -0.37
CA ILE A 41 -1.53 -1.67 -1.59
C ILE A 41 -2.28 -0.74 -2.52
N LYS A 42 -1.69 -0.49 -3.68
CA LYS A 42 -2.24 0.40 -4.71
C LYS A 42 -2.37 -0.31 -6.04
N ARG A 43 -3.30 0.17 -6.85
CA ARG A 43 -3.49 -0.30 -8.22
C ARG A 43 -2.56 0.47 -9.17
N ALA A 44 -1.70 -0.26 -9.88
CA ALA A 44 -0.82 0.29 -10.92
C ALA A 44 -1.56 0.48 -12.26
N HIS A 45 -0.96 1.22 -13.19
CA HIS A 45 -1.54 1.50 -14.52
C HIS A 45 -1.89 0.23 -15.33
N ASN A 46 -1.17 -0.87 -15.11
CA ASN A 46 -1.43 -2.17 -15.75
C ASN A 46 -2.41 -3.06 -14.97
N ASN A 47 -3.21 -2.46 -14.08
CA ASN A 47 -4.17 -3.14 -13.21
C ASN A 47 -3.55 -4.13 -12.20
N ARG A 48 -2.21 -4.18 -12.08
CA ARG A 48 -1.53 -4.99 -11.05
C ARG A 48 -1.60 -4.32 -9.69
N LEU A 49 -1.54 -5.14 -8.65
CA LEU A 49 -1.44 -4.68 -7.28
C LEU A 49 0.02 -4.61 -6.86
N ILE A 50 0.43 -3.44 -6.39
CA ILE A 50 1.78 -3.19 -5.90
C ILE A 50 1.70 -2.69 -4.46
N ALA A 51 2.67 -3.11 -3.66
CA ALA A 51 2.82 -2.73 -2.27
C ALA A 51 3.99 -1.74 -2.17
N HIS A 52 3.78 -0.53 -1.67
CA HIS A 52 4.86 0.44 -1.42
C HIS A 52 4.66 1.10 -0.04
N ARG A 53 5.74 1.58 0.57
CA ARG A 53 5.70 2.25 1.87
C ARG A 53 5.20 3.68 1.73
N LEU A 54 4.25 4.08 2.58
CA LEU A 54 3.79 5.46 2.66
C LEU A 54 4.89 6.33 3.26
N ILE A 55 5.25 7.40 2.56
CA ILE A 55 6.23 8.40 3.01
C ILE A 55 5.49 9.59 3.63
N GLY A 56 4.37 9.99 3.05
CA GLY A 56 3.58 11.09 3.54
C GLY A 56 2.30 11.30 2.75
N CYS A 57 1.45 12.19 3.24
CA CYS A 57 0.24 12.60 2.55
C CYS A 57 0.09 14.12 2.59
N TYR A 58 -0.54 14.68 1.56
CA TYR A 58 -0.84 16.11 1.50
C TYR A 58 -2.18 16.35 0.81
N PRO A 59 -2.95 17.38 1.22
CA PRO A 59 -4.18 17.75 0.54
C PRO A 59 -3.88 18.41 -0.81
N ARG A 60 -4.66 18.09 -1.84
CA ARG A 60 -4.64 18.73 -3.15
C ARG A 60 -6.09 18.86 -3.67
N LYS A 61 -6.31 19.67 -4.72
CA LYS A 61 -7.59 19.70 -5.43
C LYS A 61 -8.03 18.28 -5.79
N GLY A 62 -9.19 17.85 -5.28
CA GLY A 62 -9.71 16.48 -5.48
C GLY A 62 -9.48 15.52 -4.30
N GLY A 63 -8.82 15.95 -3.22
CA GLY A 63 -8.75 15.20 -1.96
C GLY A 63 -7.34 14.98 -1.43
N LEU A 64 -7.18 13.96 -0.58
CA LEU A 64 -5.90 13.59 0.00
C LEU A 64 -5.08 12.77 -0.99
N HIS A 65 -3.83 13.19 -1.19
CA HIS A 65 -2.85 12.47 -2.01
C HIS A 65 -1.80 11.82 -1.13
N TYR A 66 -1.37 10.62 -1.52
CA TYR A 66 -0.39 9.81 -0.82
C TYR A 66 0.88 9.68 -1.66
N VAL A 67 2.03 9.89 -1.03
CA VAL A 67 3.34 9.64 -1.63
C VAL A 67 3.87 8.33 -1.08
N THR A 68 4.05 7.36 -1.96
CA THR A 68 4.62 6.06 -1.59
C THR A 68 6.04 5.94 -2.15
N ARG A 69 6.80 4.97 -1.64
CA ARG A 69 8.09 4.57 -2.19
C ARG A 69 8.28 3.07 -2.01
N ALA A 70 8.80 2.40 -3.04
CA ALA A 70 9.29 1.02 -2.89
C ALA A 70 10.51 1.00 -1.97
N ASP A 71 10.62 0.02 -1.08
CA ASP A 71 11.77 -0.03 -0.14
C ASP A 71 13.12 -0.18 -0.87
N ILE A 72 13.13 -0.76 -2.08
CA ILE A 72 14.32 -0.88 -2.93
C ILE A 72 14.61 0.36 -3.78
N ALA A 73 13.68 1.30 -3.90
CA ALA A 73 13.81 2.44 -4.80
C ALA A 73 14.41 3.65 -4.10
N GLU A 74 15.32 4.33 -4.79
CA GLU A 74 15.91 5.59 -4.31
C GLU A 74 14.86 6.72 -4.28
N ASN A 75 14.04 6.78 -5.32
CA ASN A 75 13.07 7.85 -5.54
C ASN A 75 11.65 7.46 -5.11
N ALA A 76 10.91 8.44 -4.58
CA ALA A 76 9.50 8.29 -4.31
C ALA A 76 8.68 8.16 -5.60
N ASP A 77 7.55 7.46 -5.52
CA ASP A 77 6.56 7.39 -6.59
C ASP A 77 5.88 8.75 -6.81
N SER A 78 5.26 8.90 -7.98
CA SER A 78 4.23 9.91 -8.17
C SER A 78 3.10 9.75 -7.15
N ALA A 79 2.60 10.88 -6.65
CA ALA A 79 1.54 10.89 -5.65
C ALA A 79 0.24 10.30 -6.22
N ILE A 80 -0.40 9.43 -5.44
CA ILE A 80 -1.65 8.75 -5.80
C ILE A 80 -2.81 9.30 -5.00
N SER A 81 -4.00 9.27 -5.59
CA SER A 81 -5.24 9.63 -4.88
C SER A 81 -5.70 8.51 -3.94
N ALA A 82 -6.50 8.86 -2.92
CA ALA A 82 -7.08 7.90 -1.99
C ALA A 82 -7.90 6.78 -2.66
N SER A 83 -8.52 7.04 -3.82
CA SER A 83 -9.28 6.05 -4.58
C SER A 83 -8.42 4.97 -5.23
N GLN A 84 -7.12 5.22 -5.41
CA GLN A 84 -6.17 4.23 -5.93
C GLN A 84 -5.61 3.31 -4.85
N VAL A 85 -5.85 3.64 -3.57
CA VAL A 85 -5.42 2.84 -2.41
C VAL A 85 -6.50 1.80 -2.11
N ILE A 86 -6.09 0.53 -2.14
CA ILE A 86 -6.95 -0.60 -1.81
C ILE A 86 -7.02 -0.80 -0.29
N GLY A 87 -5.88 -0.65 0.38
CA GLY A 87 -5.75 -0.83 1.82
C GLY A 87 -4.29 -0.83 2.25
N LYS A 88 -4.06 -1.17 3.51
CA LYS A 88 -2.71 -1.37 4.05
C LYS A 88 -2.46 -2.82 4.43
N LEU A 89 -1.20 -3.22 4.31
CA LEU A 89 -0.71 -4.48 4.86
C LEU A 89 -1.01 -4.51 6.37
N ILE A 90 -1.71 -5.55 6.80
CA ILE A 90 -1.80 -5.90 8.21
C ILE A 90 -0.95 -7.16 8.43
N ARG A 91 0.06 -7.05 9.29
CA ARG A 91 0.90 -8.20 9.62
C ARG A 91 0.08 -9.12 10.52
N ARG A 92 0.00 -10.41 10.21
CA ARG A 92 -0.41 -11.39 11.23
C ARG A 92 0.66 -11.41 12.31
N LYS A 93 0.25 -11.31 13.57
CA LYS A 93 1.04 -11.88 14.67
C LYS A 93 1.15 -13.36 14.37
N ILE A 94 2.37 -13.83 14.12
CA ILE A 94 2.70 -15.25 14.27
C ILE A 94 2.63 -15.46 15.79
N ILE A 95 1.70 -16.32 16.21
CA ILE A 95 1.58 -16.80 17.59
C ILE A 95 2.82 -17.64 17.88
#